data_AF-A0AA43B9T4-F1
#
_entry.id   AF-A0AA43B9T4-F1
#
_cell.length_a   1.000
_cell.length_b   1.000
_cell.length_c   1.000
_cell.angle_alpha   90.00
_cell.angle_beta   90.00
_cell.angle_gamma   90.00
#
_symmetry.space_group_name_H-M   'P 1'
#
loop_
_entity.id
_entity.type
_entity.pdbx_description
1 polymer ?
#
loop_
_entity_poly.entity_id
_entity_poly.type
_entity_poly.pdbx_seq_one_letter_code
_entity_poly.pdbx_strand_id
1 'polypeptide(L)'
;MKPRHHLYLDEELTARLDMLASTPGTSKSAIISDALREYLNRRATREVDDLLKHRLDRISNQLGRIERDATVLLETLSLFVRYQLTVTAPLPEADKAAQAIGRERFRRFVDQVGRQLATSRSIDTPPRDGEPS
;
A
#
# COMPACT_ATOMS: atom_id res chain seq x y z
N MET A 1 -0.05 22.63 -39.44
CA MET A 1 -1.16 22.18 -40.32
C MET A 1 -1.95 21.10 -39.59
N LYS A 2 -3.28 21.06 -39.74
CA LYS A 2 -4.11 19.96 -39.22
C LYS A 2 -4.18 18.85 -40.29
N PRO A 3 -3.76 17.61 -40.02
CA PRO A 3 -3.88 16.52 -40.99
C PRO A 3 -5.35 16.20 -41.26
N ARG A 4 -5.68 15.89 -42.52
CA ARG A 4 -7.04 15.49 -42.92
C ARG A 4 -7.21 14.00 -42.70
N HIS A 5 -8.26 13.62 -41.97
CA HIS A 5 -8.65 12.24 -41.75
C HIS A 5 -9.99 11.97 -42.44
N HIS A 6 -10.11 10.82 -43.10
CA HIS A 6 -11.36 10.33 -43.66
C HIS A 6 -11.94 9.27 -42.73
N LEU A 7 -13.14 9.51 -42.22
CA LEU A 7 -13.84 8.65 -41.27
C LEU A 7 -15.25 8.42 -41.80
N TYR A 8 -15.73 7.20 -41.63
CA TYR A 8 -17.12 6.86 -41.92
C TYR A 8 -17.91 6.91 -40.61
N LEU A 9 -19.07 7.56 -40.65
CA LEU A 9 -20.05 7.59 -39.58
C LEU A 9 -21.31 6.90 -40.10
N ASP A 10 -22.03 6.22 -39.23
CA ASP A 10 -23.36 5.73 -39.58
C ASP A 10 -24.34 6.90 -39.80
N GLU A 11 -25.49 6.59 -40.38
CA GLU A 11 -26.50 7.58 -40.77
C GLU A 11 -27.03 8.36 -39.55
N GLU A 12 -27.24 7.66 -38.44
CA GLU A 12 -27.74 8.26 -37.20
C GLU A 12 -26.74 9.26 -36.60
N LEU A 13 -25.47 8.87 -36.52
CA LEU A 13 -24.39 9.71 -35.98
C LEU A 13 -24.08 10.88 -36.91
N THR A 14 -24.21 10.69 -38.22
CA THR A 14 -24.11 11.77 -39.21
C THR A 14 -25.23 12.79 -38.98
N ALA A 15 -26.47 12.36 -38.85
CA ALA A 15 -27.60 13.26 -38.58
C ALA A 15 -27.42 14.04 -37.27
N ARG A 16 -26.95 13.37 -36.21
CA ARG A 16 -26.66 14.01 -34.91
C ARG A 16 -25.52 15.03 -35.00
N LEU A 17 -24.45 14.72 -35.73
CA LEU A 17 -23.33 15.65 -35.92
C LEU A 17 -23.75 16.88 -36.73
N ASP A 18 -24.58 16.69 -37.74
CA ASP A 18 -25.10 17.76 -38.59
C ASP A 18 -26.00 18.70 -37.79
N MET A 19 -26.86 18.14 -36.93
CA MET A 19 -27.66 18.91 -35.97
C MET A 19 -26.76 19.72 -35.02
N LEU A 20 -25.72 19.12 -34.44
CA LEU A 20 -24.81 19.84 -33.54
C LEU A 20 -24.06 20.98 -34.26
N ALA A 21 -23.58 20.71 -35.47
CA ALA A 21 -22.85 21.68 -36.29
C ALA A 21 -23.73 22.78 -36.91
N SER A 22 -25.06 22.67 -36.82
CA SER A 22 -25.97 23.74 -37.24
C SER A 22 -25.90 24.97 -36.32
N THR A 23 -25.27 24.83 -35.14
CA THR A 23 -25.06 25.92 -34.19
C THR A 23 -23.96 26.88 -34.67
N PRO A 24 -24.22 28.21 -34.72
CA PRO A 24 -23.22 29.19 -35.13
C PRO A 24 -21.93 29.12 -34.28
N GLY A 25 -20.78 29.14 -34.94
CA GLY A 25 -19.47 29.16 -34.28
C GLY A 25 -18.84 27.79 -34.02
N THR A 26 -19.49 26.68 -34.38
CA THR A 26 -18.91 25.34 -34.28
C THR A 26 -18.83 24.67 -35.66
N SER A 27 -17.82 23.81 -35.85
CA SER A 27 -17.67 23.01 -37.07
C SER A 27 -17.69 21.53 -36.72
N LYS A 28 -18.11 20.68 -37.66
CA LYS A 28 -18.06 19.21 -37.50
C LYS A 28 -16.67 18.73 -37.06
N SER A 29 -15.61 19.30 -37.63
CA SER A 29 -14.23 18.98 -37.26
C SER A 29 -13.88 19.39 -35.83
N ALA A 30 -14.36 20.55 -35.36
CA ALA A 30 -14.15 20.98 -33.97
C ALA A 30 -14.87 20.07 -32.99
N ILE A 31 -16.15 19.75 -33.26
CA ILE A 31 -16.98 18.86 -32.44
C ILE A 31 -16.33 17.48 -32.32
N ILE A 32 -15.92 16.87 -33.44
CA ILE A 32 -15.24 15.56 -33.44
C ILE A 32 -13.90 15.64 -32.68
N SER A 33 -13.13 16.71 -32.87
CA SER A 33 -11.84 16.86 -32.19
C SER A 33 -11.99 16.95 -30.67
N ASP A 34 -12.99 17.69 -30.20
CA ASP A 34 -13.25 17.84 -28.77
C ASP A 34 -13.83 16.57 -28.15
N ALA A 35 -14.77 15.91 -28.84
CA ALA A 35 -15.28 14.60 -28.43
C ALA A 35 -14.17 13.54 -28.34
N LEU A 36 -13.26 13.51 -29.32
CA LEU A 36 -12.11 12.60 -29.31
C LEU A 36 -11.14 12.93 -28.17
N ARG A 37 -10.85 14.21 -27.91
CA ARG A 37 -10.02 14.63 -26.77
C ARG A 37 -10.66 14.20 -25.46
N GLU A 38 -11.95 14.41 -25.30
CA GLU A 38 -12.69 14.01 -24.09
C GLU A 38 -12.68 12.49 -23.91
N TYR A 39 -12.92 11.73 -24.97
CA TYR A 39 -12.87 10.26 -24.93
C TYR A 39 -11.48 9.75 -24.50
N LEU A 40 -10.42 10.28 -25.10
CA LEU A 40 -9.05 9.89 -24.77
C LEU A 40 -8.68 10.27 -23.32
N ASN A 41 -9.09 11.47 -22.87
CA ASN A 41 -8.86 11.90 -21.49
C ASN A 41 -9.60 11.00 -20.50
N ARG A 42 -10.90 10.73 -20.73
CA ARG A 42 -11.70 9.83 -19.87
C ARG A 42 -11.09 8.43 -19.81
N ARG A 43 -10.57 7.91 -20.93
CA ARG A 43 -9.90 6.62 -20.96
C ARG A 43 -8.62 6.63 -20.14
N ALA A 44 -7.77 7.63 -20.31
CA ALA A 44 -6.53 7.77 -19.55
C ALA A 44 -6.82 7.88 -18.04
N THR A 45 -7.83 8.65 -17.64
CA THR A 45 -8.24 8.75 -16.23
C THR A 45 -8.71 7.39 -15.69
N ARG A 46 -9.54 6.65 -16.43
CA ARG A 46 -10.00 5.31 -16.02
C ARG A 46 -8.84 4.33 -15.82
N GLU A 47 -7.88 4.30 -16.73
CA GLU A 47 -6.71 3.43 -16.61
C GLU A 47 -5.88 3.77 -15.35
N VAL A 48 -5.74 5.07 -15.03
CA VAL A 48 -5.10 5.51 -13.78
C VAL A 48 -5.92 5.13 -12.55
N ASP A 49 -7.23 5.34 -12.57
CA ASP A 49 -8.13 5.02 -11.46
C ASP A 49 -8.13 3.52 -11.15
N ASP A 50 -8.15 2.66 -12.17
CA ASP A 50 -8.09 1.21 -12.02
C ASP A 50 -6.75 0.77 -11.40
N LEU A 51 -5.63 1.34 -11.87
CA LEU A 51 -4.31 1.08 -11.28
C LEU A 51 -4.22 1.56 -9.83
N LEU A 52 -4.78 2.72 -9.51
CA LEU A 52 -4.81 3.26 -8.15
C LEU A 52 -5.67 2.39 -7.23
N LYS A 53 -6.83 1.94 -7.70
CA LYS A 53 -7.70 1.03 -6.94
C LYS A 53 -6.96 -0.25 -6.56
N HIS A 54 -6.30 -0.90 -7.52
CA HIS A 54 -5.50 -2.10 -7.24
C HIS A 54 -4.37 -1.86 -6.23
N ARG A 55 -3.71 -0.70 -6.30
CA ARG A 55 -2.68 -0.32 -5.33
C ARG A 55 -3.26 -0.10 -3.93
N LEU A 56 -4.40 0.57 -3.83
CA LEU A 56 -5.10 0.79 -2.57
C LEU A 56 -5.57 -0.52 -1.95
N ASP A 57 -6.15 -1.42 -2.74
CA ASP A 57 -6.56 -2.75 -2.27
C ASP A 57 -5.36 -3.54 -1.71
N ARG A 58 -4.22 -3.47 -2.38
CA ARG A 58 -2.98 -4.10 -1.89
C ARG A 58 -2.51 -3.49 -0.56
N ILE A 59 -2.53 -2.16 -0.44
CA ILE A 59 -2.15 -1.46 0.80
C ILE A 59 -3.09 -1.83 1.95
N SER A 60 -4.41 -1.81 1.72
CA SER A 60 -5.39 -2.20 2.74
C SER A 60 -5.20 -3.64 3.21
N ASN A 61 -4.91 -4.57 2.30
CA ASN A 61 -4.59 -5.95 2.65
C ASN A 61 -3.29 -6.07 3.47
N GLN A 62 -2.27 -5.29 3.13
CA GLN A 62 -1.02 -5.25 3.90
C GLN A 62 -1.24 -4.66 5.30
N LEU A 63 -2.04 -3.59 5.43
CA LEU A 63 -2.40 -3.00 6.72
C LEU A 63 -3.17 -4.00 7.60
N GLY A 64 -4.15 -4.71 7.03
CA GLY A 64 -4.87 -5.74 7.77
C GLY A 64 -3.98 -6.91 8.22
N ARG A 65 -2.91 -7.23 7.47
CA ARG A 65 -1.90 -8.19 7.94
C ARG A 65 -1.07 -7.63 9.10
N ILE A 66 -0.62 -6.38 9.01
CA ILE A 66 0.14 -5.71 10.08
C ILE A 66 -0.68 -5.64 11.37
N GLU A 67 -1.98 -5.35 11.28
CA GLU A 67 -2.88 -5.29 12.43
C GLU A 67 -3.03 -6.66 13.12
N ARG A 68 -3.16 -7.73 12.33
CA ARG A 68 -3.17 -9.11 12.87
C ARG A 68 -1.85 -9.47 13.54
N ASP A 69 -0.73 -9.18 12.88
CA ASP A 69 0.61 -9.44 13.41
C ASP A 69 0.82 -8.65 14.72
N ALA A 70 0.38 -7.40 14.78
CA ALA A 70 0.43 -6.58 16.00
C ALA A 70 -0.42 -7.14 17.13
N THR A 71 -1.61 -7.66 16.82
CA THR A 71 -2.48 -8.33 17.82
C THR A 71 -1.79 -9.56 18.42
N VAL A 72 -1.21 -10.42 17.57
CA VAL A 72 -0.44 -11.60 18.02
C VAL A 72 0.75 -11.20 18.88
N LEU A 73 1.48 -10.13 18.50
CA LEU A 73 2.59 -9.61 19.29
C LEU A 73 2.13 -9.10 20.66
N LEU A 74 1.01 -8.38 20.74
CA LEU A 74 0.46 -7.89 22.01
C LEU A 74 0.01 -9.03 22.92
N GLU A 75 -0.68 -10.04 22.38
CA GLU A 75 -1.08 -11.24 23.13
C GLU A 75 0.14 -12.00 23.65
N THR A 76 1.14 -12.22 22.80
CA THR A 76 2.39 -12.90 23.16
C THR A 76 3.16 -12.12 24.22
N LEU A 77 3.25 -10.80 24.09
CA LEU A 77 3.91 -9.94 25.08
C LEU A 77 3.17 -9.97 26.43
N SER A 78 1.85 -9.90 26.41
CA SER A 78 1.03 -10.01 27.62
C SER A 78 1.27 -11.33 28.36
N LEU A 79 1.28 -12.44 27.62
CA LEU A 79 1.59 -13.76 28.17
C LEU A 79 3.02 -13.83 28.73
N PHE A 80 3.99 -13.28 28.01
CA PHE A 80 5.39 -13.22 28.45
C PHE A 80 5.54 -12.41 29.74
N VAL A 81 4.94 -11.22 29.81
CA VAL A 81 4.96 -10.37 31.02
C VAL A 81 4.31 -11.09 32.19
N ARG A 82 3.13 -11.70 31.99
CA ARG A 82 2.45 -12.48 33.03
C ARG A 82 3.31 -13.64 33.52
N TYR A 83 3.92 -14.40 32.61
CA TYR A 83 4.84 -15.48 32.95
C TYR A 83 6.02 -14.96 33.78
N GLN A 84 6.66 -13.87 33.33
CA GLN A 84 7.78 -13.27 34.05
C GLN A 84 7.40 -12.81 35.46
N LEU A 85 6.25 -12.16 35.64
CA LEU A 85 5.76 -11.76 36.96
C LEU A 85 5.37 -12.94 37.86
N THR A 86 5.03 -14.09 37.26
CA THR A 86 4.66 -15.30 38.00
C THR A 86 5.90 -16.10 38.43
N VAL A 87 6.93 -16.18 37.58
CA VAL A 87 8.12 -17.02 37.79
C VAL A 87 9.28 -16.27 38.43
N THR A 88 9.33 -14.94 38.31
CA THR A 88 10.41 -14.14 38.92
C THR A 88 10.12 -13.94 40.40
N ALA A 89 10.94 -14.54 41.27
CA ALA A 89 10.87 -14.30 42.71
C ALA A 89 11.01 -12.79 42.99
N PRO A 90 10.10 -12.17 43.77
CA PRO A 90 10.23 -10.77 44.14
C PRO A 90 11.56 -10.56 44.88
N LEU A 91 12.33 -9.55 44.45
CA LEU A 91 13.60 -9.20 45.10
C LEU A 91 13.33 -8.79 46.56
N PRO A 92 14.01 -9.40 47.56
CA PRO A 92 13.90 -8.98 48.95
C PRO A 92 14.57 -7.62 49.12
N GLU A 93 13.75 -6.59 49.30
CA GLU A 93 14.09 -5.17 49.11
C GLU A 93 14.73 -4.85 47.75
N ALA A 94 14.39 -3.69 47.19
CA ALA A 94 14.93 -3.26 45.90
C ALA A 94 16.44 -2.98 46.02
N ASP A 95 17.28 -3.99 45.81
CA ASP A 95 18.72 -3.77 45.63
C ASP A 95 18.90 -2.86 44.40
N LYS A 96 19.26 -1.61 44.67
CA LYS A 96 19.46 -0.57 43.66
C LYS A 96 20.50 -0.99 42.62
N ALA A 97 21.49 -1.82 43.01
CA ALA A 97 22.49 -2.36 42.10
C ALA A 97 21.87 -3.39 41.14
N ALA A 98 21.08 -4.34 41.65
CA ALA A 98 20.35 -5.30 40.82
C ALA A 98 19.41 -4.62 39.82
N GLN A 99 18.68 -3.58 40.25
CA GLN A 99 17.84 -2.78 39.36
C GLN A 99 18.64 -2.04 38.28
N ALA A 100 19.80 -1.47 38.62
CA ALA A 100 20.67 -0.79 37.67
C ALA A 100 21.21 -1.75 36.61
N ILE A 101 21.61 -2.96 37.00
CA ILE A 101 22.04 -4.02 36.09
C ILE A 101 20.89 -4.44 35.16
N GLY A 102 19.67 -4.59 35.69
CA GLY A 102 18.48 -4.90 34.90
C GLY A 102 18.19 -3.84 33.82
N ARG A 103 18.23 -2.55 34.18
CA ARG A 103 18.06 -1.43 33.24
C ARG A 103 19.13 -1.43 32.15
N GLU A 104 20.39 -1.67 32.50
CA GLU A 104 21.49 -1.73 31.54
C GLU A 104 21.33 -2.91 30.55
N ARG A 105 20.93 -4.09 31.04
CA ARG A 105 20.65 -5.26 30.18
C ARG A 105 19.50 -4.98 29.22
N PHE A 106 18.41 -4.37 29.69
CA PHE A 106 17.28 -4.01 28.85
C PHE A 106 17.68 -3.01 27.76
N ARG A 107 18.45 -1.97 28.11
CA ARG A 107 18.95 -0.99 27.14
C ARG A 107 19.78 -1.64 26.02
N ARG A 108 20.70 -2.55 26.37
CA ARG A 108 21.49 -3.29 25.37
C ARG A 108 20.64 -4.17 24.46
N PHE A 109 19.59 -4.80 25.00
CA PHE A 109 18.64 -5.56 24.21
C PHE A 109 17.89 -4.66 23.21
N VAL A 110 17.35 -3.52 23.65
CA VAL A 110 16.68 -2.55 22.79
C VAL A 110 17.62 -2.06 21.67
N ASP A 111 18.87 -1.73 22.01
CA ASP A 111 19.88 -1.31 21.03
C ASP A 111 20.16 -2.41 19.98
N GLN A 112 20.20 -3.68 20.40
CA GLN A 112 20.42 -4.81 19.50
C GLN A 112 19.21 -5.07 18.57
N VAL A 113 17.99 -5.00 19.10
CA VAL A 113 16.77 -5.10 18.31
C VAL A 113 16.69 -3.96 17.29
N GLY A 114 17.00 -2.73 17.70
CA GLY A 114 17.06 -1.58 16.80
C GLY A 114 18.04 -1.77 15.63
N ARG A 115 19.23 -2.32 15.90
CA ARG A 115 20.21 -2.67 14.85
C ARG A 115 19.70 -3.75 13.90
N GLN A 116 18.98 -4.75 14.41
CA GLN A 116 18.45 -5.85 13.60
C GLN A 116 17.26 -5.43 12.72
N LEU A 117 16.40 -4.55 13.23
CA LEU A 117 15.32 -3.94 12.43
C LEU A 117 15.87 -3.04 11.31
N ALA A 118 16.93 -2.28 11.59
CA ALA A 118 17.59 -1.43 10.59
C ALA A 118 18.24 -2.21 9.44
N THR A 119 18.47 -3.52 9.61
CA THR A 119 19.08 -4.39 8.60
C THR A 119 18.06 -5.17 7.75
N SER A 120 16.76 -4.89 7.87
CA SER A 120 15.65 -5.48 7.08
C SER A 120 15.64 -7.02 7.02
N ARG A 121 16.30 -7.70 7.96
CA ARG A 121 16.30 -9.16 8.04
C ARG A 121 15.08 -9.59 8.83
N SER A 122 14.09 -10.15 8.14
CA SER A 122 12.93 -10.80 8.78
C SER A 122 13.43 -11.77 9.86
N ILE A 123 12.83 -11.69 11.05
CA ILE A 123 13.18 -12.53 12.21
C ILE A 123 12.82 -14.01 11.94
N ASP A 124 12.05 -14.28 10.88
CA ASP A 124 11.44 -15.58 10.62
C ASP A 124 11.71 -16.16 9.21
N THR A 125 12.91 -15.92 8.64
CA THR A 125 13.33 -16.70 7.46
C THR A 125 14.27 -17.82 7.92
N PRO A 126 13.79 -19.06 8.10
CA PRO A 126 14.69 -20.19 8.31
C PRO A 126 15.59 -20.37 7.08
N PRO A 127 16.82 -20.88 7.24
CA PRO A 127 17.63 -21.31 6.11
C PRO A 127 16.81 -22.30 5.29
N ARG A 128 16.82 -22.16 3.96
CA ARG A 128 16.38 -23.26 3.08
C ARG A 128 17.41 -24.38 3.24
N ASP A 129 17.12 -25.29 4.16
CA ASP A 129 17.90 -26.50 4.35
C ASP A 129 17.75 -27.39 3.12
N GLY A 130 18.87 -27.58 2.42
CA GLY A 130 19.26 -28.77 1.65
C GLY A 130 18.30 -29.32 0.58
N GLU A 131 18.63 -29.08 -0.69
CA GLU A 131 18.40 -30.11 -1.72
C GLU A 131 19.48 -31.20 -1.56
N PRO A 132 19.11 -32.49 -1.39
CA PRO A 132 20.04 -33.58 -1.53
C PRO A 132 20.33 -33.86 -3.01
N SER A 133 21.55 -34.37 -3.23
CA SER A 133 22.30 -34.56 -4.49
C SER A 133 21.56 -35.07 -5.71
#